data_AF-A0A8T1S9B0-F1
#
_entry.id   AF-A0A8T1S9B0-F1
#
_cell.length_a   1.000
_cell.length_b   1.000
_cell.length_c   1.000
_cell.angle_alpha   90.00
_cell.angle_beta   90.00
_cell.angle_gamma   90.00
#
_symmetry.space_group_name_H-M   'P 1'
#
loop_
_entity.id
_entity.type
_entity.pdbx_description
1 polymer ?
#
loop_
_entity_poly.entity_id
_entity_poly.type
_entity_poly.pdbx_seq_one_letter_code
_entity_poly.pdbx_strand_id
1 'polypeptide(L)'
;MCSLPSADQRHTTKVMMDNISSTPEPLIEVLAALFPALIYLRTPNLRPTKSRDHLVNLLLATAKVAIWNTREERLAGGGACNCGAVFRCFVCSHIRAEFLWAASAGFLDAFEEQWALSGVLCSVSPSGSLVLAL
;
A
#
# COMPACT_ATOMS: atom_id res chain seq x y z
N MET A 1 5.38 13.91 41.28
CA MET A 1 6.52 14.17 40.38
C MET A 1 6.66 12.96 39.47
N CYS A 2 6.13 13.04 38.25
CA CYS A 2 6.19 11.95 37.29
C CYS A 2 7.14 12.38 36.17
N SER A 3 8.24 11.64 36.03
CA SER A 3 9.30 11.91 35.07
C SER A 3 8.84 11.60 33.64
N LEU A 4 8.98 12.58 32.75
CA LEU A 4 8.83 12.44 31.30
C LEU A 4 10.01 11.64 30.72
N PRO A 5 9.80 10.76 29.73
CA PRO A 5 10.90 10.11 29.03
C PRO A 5 11.61 11.06 28.06
N SER A 6 12.93 10.88 28.02
CA SER A 6 13.97 11.66 27.34
C SER A 6 13.79 11.76 25.82
N ALA A 7 14.22 12.89 25.25
CA ALA A 7 14.06 13.30 23.86
C ALA A 7 14.94 12.56 22.83
N ASP A 8 15.58 11.45 23.20
CA ASP A 8 16.68 10.84 22.44
C ASP A 8 16.26 9.76 21.42
N GLN A 9 14.95 9.47 21.29
CA GLN A 9 14.41 8.52 20.29
C GLN A 9 13.90 9.18 19.00
N ARG A 10 14.00 10.50 18.87
CA ARG A 10 13.42 11.27 17.74
C ARG A 10 14.36 11.46 16.54
N HIS A 11 15.53 10.82 16.52
CA HIS A 11 16.44 10.89 15.37
C HIS A 11 16.40 9.68 14.44
N THR A 12 15.82 8.56 14.85
CA THR A 12 15.85 7.32 14.06
C THR A 12 14.77 7.25 12.98
N THR A 13 13.68 8.01 13.10
CA THR A 13 12.61 8.05 12.08
C THR A 13 12.90 9.01 10.92
N LYS A 14 13.87 9.93 11.07
CA LYS A 14 14.20 10.90 10.02
C LYS A 14 15.09 10.33 8.91
N VAL A 15 15.80 9.22 9.17
CA VAL A 15 16.70 8.60 8.18
C VAL A 15 15.97 7.58 7.29
N MET A 16 14.73 7.20 7.62
CA MET A 16 14.02 6.14 6.91
C MET A 16 13.35 6.60 5.60
N MET A 17 13.24 7.90 5.34
CA MET A 17 12.62 8.43 4.12
C MET A 17 13.59 8.82 3.01
N ASP A 18 14.88 9.02 3.31
CA ASP A 18 15.88 9.43 2.31
C ASP A 18 16.61 8.26 1.63
N ASN A 19 16.36 7.02 2.07
CA ASN A 19 17.00 5.82 1.51
C ASN A 19 15.99 4.84 0.91
N ILE A 20 15.27 5.29 -0.13
CA ILE A 20 14.66 4.38 -1.11
C ILE A 20 15.77 3.95 -2.10
N SER A 21 16.81 3.31 -1.57
CA SER A 21 17.83 2.63 -2.35
C SER A 21 18.40 1.50 -1.50
N SER A 22 18.09 0.27 -1.89
CA SER A 22 18.85 -0.97 -1.62
C SER A 22 18.73 -1.74 -0.30
N THR A 23 17.62 -1.67 0.46
CA THR A 23 17.29 -2.74 1.42
C THR A 23 15.79 -3.12 1.40
N PRO A 24 15.43 -4.41 1.54
CA PRO A 24 14.03 -4.88 1.46
C PRO A 24 13.22 -4.68 2.76
N GLU A 25 13.82 -4.19 3.84
CA GLU A 25 13.17 -4.09 5.15
C GLU A 25 11.99 -3.09 5.27
N PRO A 26 11.99 -1.89 4.64
CA PRO A 26 10.86 -0.97 4.79
C PRO A 26 9.59 -1.48 4.11
N LEU A 27 9.71 -2.38 3.13
CA LEU A 27 8.55 -3.01 2.50
C LEU A 27 7.86 -3.98 3.44
N ILE A 28 8.59 -4.71 4.29
CA ILE A 28 8.02 -5.68 5.23
C ILE A 28 7.20 -4.97 6.30
N GLU A 29 7.68 -3.84 6.83
CA GLU A 29 6.93 -3.05 7.81
C GLU A 29 5.68 -2.40 7.20
N VAL A 30 5.78 -1.87 5.98
CA VAL A 30 4.61 -1.33 5.26
C VAL A 30 3.60 -2.42 4.94
N LEU A 31 4.05 -3.61 4.52
CA LEU A 31 3.19 -4.76 4.27
C LEU A 31 2.57 -5.30 5.57
N ALA A 32 3.31 -5.30 6.68
CA ALA A 32 2.82 -5.70 8.00
C ALA A 32 1.77 -4.70 8.55
N ALA A 33 1.95 -3.41 8.30
CA ALA A 33 0.97 -2.38 8.65
C ALA A 33 -0.29 -2.44 7.77
N LEU A 34 -0.15 -2.84 6.51
CA LEU A 34 -1.27 -3.05 5.58
C LEU A 34 -2.01 -4.37 5.84
N PHE A 35 -1.33 -5.39 6.37
CA PHE A 35 -1.86 -6.74 6.55
C PHE A 35 -3.25 -6.80 7.21
N PRO A 36 -3.56 -6.04 8.28
CA PRO A 36 -4.90 -6.03 8.87
C PRO A 36 -5.97 -5.42 7.96
N ALA A 37 -5.62 -4.38 7.20
CA ALA A 37 -6.52 -3.76 6.22
C ALA A 37 -6.76 -4.67 5.01
N LEU A 38 -5.75 -5.44 4.61
CA LEU A 38 -5.81 -6.42 3.53
C LEU A 38 -6.66 -7.64 3.90
N ILE A 39 -6.61 -8.09 5.15
CA ILE A 39 -7.47 -9.16 5.66
C ILE A 39 -8.94 -8.69 5.71
N TYR A 40 -9.20 -7.43 6.05
CA TYR A 40 -10.56 -6.89 6.13
C TYR A 40 -11.24 -6.77 4.76
N LEU A 41 -10.48 -6.53 3.69
CA LEU A 41 -10.99 -6.55 2.30
C LEU A 41 -11.23 -7.96 1.76
N ARG A 42 -10.72 -9.00 2.45
CA ARG A 42 -10.76 -10.40 2.03
C ARG A 42 -11.91 -11.21 2.67
N THR A 43 -12.86 -10.57 3.37
CA THR A 43 -14.02 -11.32 3.90
C THR A 43 -14.84 -11.93 2.75
N PRO A 44 -15.01 -13.26 2.71
CA PRO A 44 -15.40 -14.00 1.49
C PRO A 44 -16.92 -14.08 1.28
N ASN A 45 -17.67 -13.00 1.54
CA ASN A 45 -19.14 -13.10 1.57
C ASN A 45 -19.89 -12.11 0.68
N LEU A 46 -19.31 -11.75 -0.46
CA LEU A 46 -20.03 -11.08 -1.55
C LEU A 46 -19.79 -11.89 -2.82
N ARG A 47 -20.86 -12.43 -3.38
CA ARG A 47 -20.86 -13.18 -4.65
C ARG A 47 -20.11 -12.35 -5.69
N PRO A 48 -19.17 -12.93 -6.45
CA PRO A 48 -18.34 -12.19 -7.39
C PRO A 48 -19.20 -11.71 -8.54
N THR A 49 -19.68 -10.48 -8.43
CA THR A 49 -20.25 -9.76 -9.55
C THR A 49 -19.45 -8.48 -9.68
N LYS A 50 -18.46 -8.52 -10.60
CA LYS A 50 -17.62 -7.42 -11.11
C LYS A 50 -16.38 -7.08 -10.26
N SER A 51 -15.21 -7.55 -10.72
CA SER A 51 -13.85 -7.16 -10.31
C SER A 51 -13.67 -5.66 -10.02
N ARG A 52 -14.39 -4.83 -10.79
CA ARG A 52 -14.49 -3.37 -10.60
C ARG A 52 -14.85 -2.95 -9.17
N ASP A 53 -15.79 -3.64 -8.53
CA ASP A 53 -16.28 -3.26 -7.20
C ASP A 53 -15.22 -3.54 -6.13
N HIS A 54 -14.44 -4.61 -6.30
CA HIS A 54 -13.31 -4.91 -5.41
C HIS A 54 -12.22 -3.84 -5.52
N LEU A 55 -11.88 -3.43 -6.75
CA LEU A 55 -10.89 -2.38 -6.96
C LEU A 55 -11.32 -1.05 -6.36
N VAL A 56 -12.58 -0.64 -6.57
CA VAL A 56 -13.11 0.60 -5.98
C VAL A 56 -13.07 0.52 -4.45
N ASN A 57 -13.44 -0.61 -3.86
CA ASN A 57 -13.39 -0.80 -2.42
C ASN A 57 -11.97 -0.72 -1.87
N LEU A 58 -10.99 -1.32 -2.54
CA LEU A 58 -9.59 -1.16 -2.19
C LEU A 58 -9.22 0.33 -2.23
N LEU A 59 -9.40 1.02 -3.36
CA LEU A 59 -9.00 2.43 -3.51
C LEU A 59 -9.62 3.31 -2.41
N LEU A 60 -10.89 3.10 -2.08
CA LEU A 60 -11.55 3.82 -0.99
C LEU A 60 -10.95 3.48 0.39
N ALA A 61 -10.67 2.22 0.66
CA ALA A 61 -10.03 1.80 1.91
C ALA A 61 -8.62 2.41 2.03
N THR A 62 -7.82 2.34 0.97
CA THR A 62 -6.47 2.90 0.94
C THR A 62 -6.47 4.42 1.10
N ALA A 63 -7.44 5.12 0.49
CA ALA A 63 -7.61 6.56 0.67
C ALA A 63 -7.94 6.93 2.12
N LYS A 64 -8.84 6.18 2.77
CA LYS A 64 -9.16 6.38 4.20
C LYS A 64 -7.93 6.21 5.09
N VAL A 65 -7.14 5.17 4.87
CA VAL A 65 -5.91 4.92 5.62
C VAL A 65 -4.88 6.03 5.39
N ALA A 66 -4.69 6.49 4.15
CA ALA A 66 -3.79 7.59 3.85
C ALA A 66 -4.21 8.91 4.54
N ILE A 67 -5.51 9.23 4.52
CA ILE A 67 -6.06 10.41 5.22
C ILE A 67 -5.86 10.27 6.73
N TRP A 68 -6.13 9.10 7.30
CA TRP A 68 -5.93 8.85 8.72
C TRP A 68 -4.46 9.05 9.12
N ASN A 69 -3.53 8.36 8.45
CA ASN A 69 -2.10 8.43 8.77
C ASN A 69 -1.56 9.85 8.65
N THR A 70 -1.94 10.59 7.60
CA THR A 70 -1.47 11.97 7.44
C THR A 70 -2.06 12.94 8.48
N ARG A 71 -3.24 12.64 9.03
CA ARG A 71 -3.81 13.40 10.16
C ARG A 71 -3.09 13.08 11.46
N GLU A 72 -2.86 11.81 11.75
CA GLU A 72 -2.14 11.39 12.97
C GLU A 72 -0.72 11.97 12.99
N GLU A 73 0.01 11.91 11.88
CA GLU A 73 1.35 12.47 11.75
C GLU A 73 1.36 13.98 12.04
N ARG A 74 0.35 14.70 11.54
CA ARG A 74 0.18 16.14 11.79
C ARG A 74 -0.15 16.42 13.25
N LEU A 75 -0.99 15.61 13.90
CA LEU A 75 -1.35 15.75 15.31
C LEU A 75 -0.16 15.46 16.23
N ALA A 76 0.73 14.55 15.85
CA ALA A 76 1.96 14.24 16.55
C ALA A 76 3.02 15.36 16.46
N GLY A 77 2.73 16.47 15.77
CA GLY A 77 3.69 17.54 15.51
C GLY A 77 4.71 17.19 14.43
N GLY A 78 4.47 16.13 13.66
CA GLY A 78 5.25 15.77 12.49
C GLY A 78 5.09 16.77 11.34
N GLY A 79 5.97 16.65 10.34
CA GLY A 79 5.87 17.45 9.12
C GLY A 79 4.59 17.14 8.35
N ALA A 80 4.10 18.10 7.55
CA ALA A 80 2.95 17.87 6.69
C ALA A 80 3.27 16.79 5.64
N CYS A 81 2.79 15.56 5.87
CA CYS A 81 2.95 14.46 4.92
C CYS A 81 1.97 14.61 3.74
N ASN A 82 2.46 14.36 2.51
CA ASN A 82 1.64 14.43 1.32
C ASN A 82 0.70 13.21 1.26
N CYS A 83 -0.57 13.41 1.59
CA CYS A 83 -1.59 12.36 1.57
C CYS A 83 -1.69 11.63 0.23
N GLY A 84 -1.51 12.34 -0.89
CA GLY A 84 -1.52 11.73 -2.22
C GLY A 84 -0.31 10.81 -2.46
N ALA A 85 0.85 11.13 -1.89
CA ALA A 85 2.02 10.26 -1.95
C ALA A 85 1.82 8.99 -1.09
N VAL A 86 1.27 9.13 0.12
CA VAL A 86 0.95 7.99 1.00
C VAL A 86 -0.07 7.07 0.35
N PHE A 87 -1.14 7.62 -0.23
CA PHE A 87 -2.15 6.87 -0.95
C PHE A 87 -1.56 6.05 -2.09
N ARG A 88 -0.77 6.69 -2.97
CA ARG A 88 -0.11 6.00 -4.09
C ARG A 88 0.84 4.91 -3.63
N CYS A 89 1.63 5.17 -2.58
CA CYS A 89 2.54 4.18 -2.01
C CYS A 89 1.80 2.90 -1.60
N PHE A 90 0.66 3.05 -0.91
CA PHE A 90 -0.15 1.91 -0.49
C PHE A 90 -0.81 1.17 -1.66
N VAL A 91 -1.36 1.89 -2.65
CA VAL A 91 -1.94 1.25 -3.84
C VAL A 91 -0.87 0.49 -4.61
N CYS A 92 0.28 1.09 -4.89
CA CYS A 92 1.41 0.45 -5.58
C CYS A 92 1.92 -0.78 -4.83
N SER A 93 2.04 -0.70 -3.50
CA SER A 93 2.49 -1.82 -2.67
C SER A 93 1.51 -2.98 -2.72
N HIS A 94 0.20 -2.70 -2.70
CA HIS A 94 -0.81 -3.75 -2.80
C HIS A 94 -0.83 -4.41 -4.18
N ILE A 95 -0.79 -3.64 -5.27
CA ILE A 95 -0.72 -4.18 -6.64
C ILE A 95 0.51 -5.08 -6.81
N ARG A 96 1.67 -4.68 -6.27
CA ARG A 96 2.89 -5.52 -6.29
C ARG A 96 2.70 -6.82 -5.53
N ALA A 97 2.06 -6.80 -4.37
CA ALA A 97 1.81 -8.01 -3.59
C ALA A 97 0.88 -8.98 -4.34
N GLU A 98 -0.21 -8.47 -4.92
CA GLU A 98 -1.14 -9.25 -5.72
C GLU A 98 -0.48 -9.81 -6.99
N PHE A 99 0.36 -9.00 -7.66
CA PHE A 99 1.13 -9.45 -8.82
C PHE A 99 2.10 -10.58 -8.45
N LEU A 100 2.86 -10.43 -7.37
CA LEU A 100 3.81 -11.46 -6.92
C LEU A 100 3.10 -12.76 -6.58
N TRP A 101 1.96 -12.67 -5.90
CA TRP A 101 1.12 -13.82 -5.61
C TRP A 101 0.62 -14.49 -6.90
N ALA A 102 0.03 -13.73 -7.82
CA ALA A 102 -0.49 -14.24 -9.08
C ALA A 102 0.63 -14.85 -9.96
N ALA A 103 1.79 -14.22 -10.04
CA ALA A 103 2.96 -14.74 -10.74
C ALA A 103 3.42 -16.07 -10.15
N SER A 104 3.49 -16.17 -8.81
CA SER A 104 3.89 -17.41 -8.13
C SER A 104 2.87 -18.55 -8.31
N ALA A 105 1.60 -18.22 -8.50
CA ALA A 105 0.52 -19.17 -8.69
C ALA A 105 0.20 -19.49 -10.16
N GLY A 106 0.85 -18.82 -11.12
CA GLY A 106 0.58 -18.97 -12.55
C GLY A 106 -0.76 -18.37 -13.00
N PHE A 107 -1.28 -17.37 -12.29
CA PHE A 107 -2.58 -16.75 -12.53
C PHE A 107 -2.48 -15.29 -13.04
N LEU A 108 -1.50 -15.00 -13.88
CA LEU A 108 -1.28 -13.63 -14.40
C LEU A 108 -2.46 -13.12 -15.22
N ASP A 109 -3.15 -13.97 -15.99
CA ASP A 109 -4.33 -13.57 -16.77
C ASP A 109 -5.46 -13.06 -15.87
N ALA A 110 -5.71 -13.75 -14.76
CA ALA A 110 -6.72 -13.35 -13.77
C ALA A 110 -6.30 -12.06 -13.04
N PHE A 111 -5.01 -11.89 -12.79
CA PHE A 111 -4.49 -10.63 -12.26
C PHE A 111 -4.74 -9.48 -13.23
N GLU A 112 -4.47 -9.66 -14.52
CA GLU A 112 -4.65 -8.62 -15.53
C GLU A 112 -6.12 -8.20 -15.65
N GLU A 113 -7.05 -9.17 -15.67
CA GLU A 113 -8.50 -8.91 -15.71
C GLU A 113 -8.99 -8.09 -14.51
N GLN A 114 -8.40 -8.31 -13.33
CA GLN A 114 -8.84 -7.66 -12.09
C GLN A 114 -8.15 -6.32 -11.84
N TRP A 115 -6.85 -6.21 -12.12
CA TRP A 115 -5.99 -5.11 -11.66
C TRP A 115 -5.52 -4.19 -12.78
N ALA A 116 -5.36 -4.70 -14.00
CA ALA A 116 -4.86 -3.95 -15.14
C ALA A 116 -5.98 -3.34 -16.01
N LEU A 117 -7.10 -2.94 -15.38
CA LEU A 117 -8.27 -2.38 -16.06
C LEU A 117 -7.88 -1.20 -16.97
N SER A 118 -7.80 -1.46 -18.27
CA SER A 118 -7.40 -0.49 -19.31
C SER A 118 -6.07 0.23 -19.02
N GLY A 119 -5.15 -0.39 -18.27
CA GLY A 119 -3.84 0.20 -17.95
C GLY A 119 -3.87 1.39 -16.98
N VAL A 120 -4.99 1.64 -16.29
CA VAL A 120 -5.16 2.84 -15.44
C VAL A 120 -4.26 2.82 -14.21
N LEU A 121 -4.08 1.65 -13.59
CA LEU A 121 -3.27 1.50 -12.37
C LEU A 121 -1.96 0.77 -12.65
N CYS A 122 -2.04 -0.28 -13.47
CA CYS A 122 -0.91 -1.08 -13.88
C CYS A 122 -1.20 -1.80 -15.21
N SER A 123 -0.15 -2.34 -15.81
CA SER A 123 -0.20 -3.31 -16.90
C SER A 123 0.84 -4.40 -16.68
N VAL A 124 0.62 -5.55 -17.33
CA VAL A 124 1.62 -6.63 -17.39
C VAL A 124 2.27 -6.59 -18.78
N SER A 125 3.59 -6.55 -18.83
CA SER A 125 4.32 -6.57 -20.10
C SER A 125 4.27 -7.97 -20.73
N PRO A 126 4.53 -8.10 -22.04
CA PRO A 126 4.65 -9.41 -22.69
C PRO A 126 5.75 -10.31 -22.10
N SER A 127 6.74 -9.72 -21.41
CA SER A 127 7.77 -10.45 -20.67
C SER A 127 7.30 -10.95 -19.29
N GLY A 128 6.03 -10.74 -18.94
CA GLY A 128 5.46 -11.09 -17.64
C GLY A 128 5.94 -10.17 -16.52
N SER A 129 6.28 -8.91 -16.81
CA SER A 129 6.74 -7.94 -15.82
C SER A 129 5.67 -6.90 -15.49
N LEU A 130 5.54 -6.50 -14.22
CA LEU A 130 4.58 -5.49 -13.79
C LEU A 130 5.06 -4.07 -14.13
N VAL A 131 4.19 -3.27 -14.74
CA VAL A 131 4.39 -1.84 -14.96
C VAL A 131 3.29 -1.06 -14.21
N LEU A 132 3.69 -0.10 -13.37
CA LEU A 132 2.76 0.75 -12.60
C LEU A 132 2.54 2.09 -13.32
N ALA A 133 1.32 2.63 -13.25
CA ALA A 133 0.92 3.88 -13.93
C ALA A 133 0.60 5.06 -12.97
N LEU A 134 0.85 4.90 -11.67
CA LEU A 134 0.42 5.80 -10.56
C LEU A 134 1.47 6.80 -10.08
#